data_AF-A0A183FC58-F1
#
_entry.id   AF-A0A183FC58-F1
#
_cell.length_a   1.000
_cell.length_b   1.000
_cell.length_c   1.000
_cell.angle_alpha   90.00
_cell.angle_beta   90.00
_cell.angle_gamma   90.00
#
_symmetry.space_group_name_H-M   'P 1'
#
loop_
_entity.id
_entity.type
_entity.pdbx_description
1 polymer ?
#
loop_
_entity_poly.entity_id
_entity_poly.type
_entity_poly.pdbx_seq_one_letter_code
_entity_poly.pdbx_strand_id
1 'polypeptide(L)'
;MSNRAVLMYKNAERNDDVIRLVEKYHGEHLQDTHKRLGMEHEERGDLRLAEEEYLKAGDIRAAINMYREKEMWTDAYRLARSEGGEQEQKQVG
;
A
#
# COMPACT_ATOMS: atom_id res chain seq x y z
N MET A 1 20.11 -12.72 -21.84
CA MET A 1 19.85 -13.25 -20.49
C MET A 1 20.95 -12.74 -19.58
N SER A 2 20.55 -12.03 -18.52
CA SER A 2 21.32 -11.70 -17.31
C SER A 2 22.58 -10.83 -17.44
N ASN A 3 22.63 -9.74 -16.66
CA ASN A 3 23.80 -8.90 -16.34
C ASN A 3 24.20 -7.73 -17.28
N ARG A 4 23.26 -6.90 -17.73
CA ARG A 4 23.59 -5.56 -18.29
C ARG A 4 22.79 -4.37 -17.73
N ALA A 5 21.86 -4.57 -16.81
CA ALA A 5 21.09 -3.46 -16.23
C ALA A 5 21.85 -2.73 -15.09
N VAL A 6 22.64 -3.46 -14.29
CA VAL A 6 23.28 -2.88 -13.08
C VAL A 6 24.55 -2.08 -13.40
N LEU A 7 25.18 -2.29 -14.56
CA LEU A 7 26.47 -1.68 -14.90
C LEU A 7 26.39 -0.32 -15.61
N MET A 8 25.20 0.15 -16.01
CA MET A 8 25.03 1.50 -16.58
C MET A 8 24.79 2.59 -15.52
N TYR A 9 24.82 2.26 -14.23
CA TYR A 9 24.55 3.19 -13.12
C TYR A 9 25.79 3.87 -12.53
N LYS A 10 26.99 3.66 -13.10
CA LYS A 10 28.24 4.11 -12.47
C LYS A 10 28.99 5.22 -13.22
N ASN A 11 28.31 6.02 -14.03
CA ASN A 11 28.89 7.27 -14.54
C ASN A 11 27.82 8.35 -14.66
N ALA A 12 28.16 9.53 -14.12
CA ALA A 12 27.35 10.75 -14.02
C ALA A 12 26.32 10.78 -12.88
N GLU A 13 26.78 11.18 -11.68
CA GLU A 13 26.18 12.19 -10.78
C GLU A 13 24.65 12.33 -10.64
N ARG A 14 23.85 11.29 -10.92
CA ARG A 14 22.39 11.25 -10.76
C ARG A 14 21.92 10.14 -9.82
N ASN A 15 22.63 9.96 -8.71
CA ASN A 15 22.28 8.95 -7.70
C ASN A 15 20.85 9.15 -7.16
N ASP A 16 20.37 10.40 -7.08
CA ASP A 16 19.04 10.72 -6.56
C ASP A 16 17.90 10.21 -7.45
N ASP A 17 18.09 10.14 -8.76
CA ASP A 17 17.07 9.63 -9.68
C ASP A 17 16.99 8.11 -9.62
N VAL A 18 18.12 7.45 -9.40
CA VAL A 18 18.20 5.99 -9.25
C VAL A 18 17.59 5.55 -7.92
N ILE A 19 17.90 6.27 -6.83
CA ILE A 19 17.28 6.03 -5.52
C ILE A 19 15.77 6.25 -5.62
N ARG A 20 15.31 7.36 -6.20
CA ARG A 20 13.88 7.61 -6.39
C ARG A 20 13.20 6.57 -7.26
N LEU A 21 13.85 6.11 -8.34
CA LEU A 21 13.28 5.08 -9.20
C LEU A 21 13.21 3.73 -8.50
N VAL A 22 14.25 3.34 -7.75
CA VAL A 22 14.27 2.10 -6.97
C VAL A 22 13.27 2.17 -5.83
N GLU A 23 13.23 3.23 -5.04
CA GLU A 23 12.23 3.43 -3.99
C GLU A 23 10.82 3.44 -4.55
N LYS A 24 10.59 4.09 -5.69
CA LYS A 24 9.28 4.11 -6.35
C LYS A 24 8.90 2.75 -6.92
N TYR A 25 9.79 2.08 -7.64
CA TYR A 25 9.50 0.75 -8.21
C TYR A 25 9.33 -0.31 -7.12
N HIS A 26 10.17 -0.30 -6.09
CA HIS A 26 10.04 -1.22 -4.97
C HIS A 26 8.81 -0.89 -4.12
N GLY A 27 8.51 0.39 -3.91
CA GLY A 27 7.34 0.85 -3.15
C GLY A 27 6.03 0.55 -3.86
N GLU A 28 5.88 0.90 -5.14
CA GLU A 28 4.69 0.61 -5.94
C GLU A 28 4.48 -0.90 -6.09
N HIS A 29 5.54 -1.67 -6.38
CA HIS A 29 5.40 -3.13 -6.50
C HIS A 29 5.06 -3.80 -5.16
N LEU A 30 5.56 -3.27 -4.05
CA LEU A 30 5.23 -3.75 -2.71
C LEU A 30 3.79 -3.41 -2.32
N GLN A 31 3.33 -2.19 -2.62
CA GLN A 31 1.93 -1.77 -2.41
C GLN A 31 0.96 -2.63 -3.24
N ASP A 32 1.24 -2.85 -4.52
CA ASP A 32 0.43 -3.69 -5.40
C ASP A 32 0.41 -5.15 -4.91
N THR A 33 1.53 -5.64 -4.39
CA THR A 33 1.61 -6.99 -3.80
C THR A 33 0.73 -7.10 -2.58
N HIS A 34 0.81 -6.13 -1.65
CA HIS A 34 -0.05 -6.07 -0.47
C HIS A 34 -1.53 -5.99 -0.85
N LYS A 35 -1.91 -5.18 -1.84
CA LYS A 35 -3.30 -5.14 -2.34
C LYS A 35 -3.77 -6.51 -2.83
N ARG A 36 -2.95 -7.20 -3.62
CA ARG A 36 -3.30 -8.54 -4.12
C ARG A 36 -3.47 -9.54 -2.99
N LEU A 37 -2.57 -9.55 -2.02
CA LEU A 37 -2.70 -10.41 -0.84
C LEU A 37 -3.98 -10.07 -0.05
N GLY A 38 -4.30 -8.78 0.09
CA GLY A 38 -5.55 -8.32 0.70
C GLY A 38 -6.78 -8.90 0.01
N MET A 39 -6.85 -8.80 -1.32
CA MET A 39 -7.95 -9.38 -2.11
C MET A 39 -8.07 -10.89 -1.94
N GLU A 40 -6.96 -11.63 -1.96
CA GLU A 40 -6.99 -13.08 -1.77
C GLU A 40 -7.47 -13.49 -0.35
N HIS A 41 -7.10 -12.71 0.67
CA HIS A 41 -7.59 -12.92 2.04
C HIS A 41 -9.08 -12.57 2.17
N GLU A 42 -9.53 -11.52 1.49
CA GLU A 42 -10.94 -11.13 1.43
C GLU A 42 -11.82 -12.21 0.78
N GLU A 43 -11.36 -12.79 -0.34
CA GLU A 43 -12.03 -13.91 -1.01
C GLU A 43 -12.13 -15.15 -0.11
N ARG A 44 -11.11 -15.39 0.72
CA ARG A 44 -11.11 -16.46 1.73
C ARG A 44 -11.97 -16.16 2.96
N GLY A 45 -12.38 -14.90 3.14
CA GLY A 45 -13.12 -14.43 4.32
C GLY A 45 -12.24 -14.05 5.52
N ASP A 46 -10.92 -14.01 5.34
CA ASP A 46 -9.94 -13.61 6.37
C ASP A 46 -9.85 -12.08 6.47
N LEU A 47 -10.94 -11.42 6.81
CA LEU A 47 -11.08 -9.95 6.75
C LEU A 47 -10.02 -9.21 7.59
N ARG A 48 -9.59 -9.78 8.72
CA ARG A 48 -8.52 -9.21 9.54
C ARG A 48 -7.17 -9.18 8.83
N LEU A 49 -6.83 -10.25 8.12
CA LEU A 49 -5.58 -10.32 7.36
C LEU A 49 -5.65 -9.41 6.14
N ALA A 50 -6.81 -9.37 5.47
CA ALA A 50 -7.06 -8.44 4.38
C ALA A 50 -6.91 -6.97 4.82
N GLU A 51 -7.45 -6.59 5.98
CA GLU A 51 -7.25 -5.26 6.57
C GLU A 51 -5.77 -4.93 6.75
N GLU A 52 -5.00 -5.82 7.39
CA GLU A 52 -3.56 -5.59 7.61
C GLU A 52 -2.80 -5.40 6.29
N GLU A 53 -3.11 -6.18 5.26
CA GLU A 53 -2.48 -6.05 3.94
C GLU A 53 -2.91 -4.76 3.23
N TYR A 54 -4.20 -4.38 3.28
CA TYR A 54 -4.67 -3.11 2.72
C TYR A 54 -4.05 -1.89 3.44
N LEU A 55 -3.86 -1.96 4.76
CA LEU A 55 -3.17 -0.91 5.52
C LEU A 55 -1.69 -0.82 5.16
N LYS A 56 -0.99 -1.95 4.98
CA LYS A 56 0.41 -1.97 4.48
C LYS A 56 0.52 -1.42 3.07
N ALA A 57 -0.50 -1.64 2.24
CA ALA A 57 -0.60 -1.01 0.92
C ALA A 57 -0.91 0.50 0.96
N GLY A 58 -1.24 1.05 2.15
CA GLY A 58 -1.67 2.43 2.31
C GLY A 58 -3.08 2.70 1.75
N ASP A 59 -3.85 1.65 1.45
CA ASP A 59 -5.20 1.74 0.88
C ASP A 59 -6.26 1.38 1.91
N ILE A 60 -6.38 2.22 2.93
CA ILE A 60 -7.39 2.08 3.99
C ILE A 60 -8.82 2.12 3.45
N ARG A 61 -9.04 2.75 2.29
CA ARG A 61 -10.36 2.81 1.63
C ARG A 61 -10.78 1.44 1.13
N ALA A 62 -9.85 0.64 0.60
CA ALA A 62 -10.11 -0.75 0.26
C ALA A 62 -10.54 -1.56 1.49
N ALA A 63 -9.84 -1.40 2.62
CA ALA A 63 -10.22 -2.05 3.88
C ALA A 63 -11.62 -1.64 4.38
N ILE A 64 -11.96 -0.34 4.31
CA ILE A 64 -13.29 0.16 4.68
C ILE A 64 -14.37 -0.43 3.77
N ASN A 65 -14.15 -0.43 2.46
CA ASN A 65 -15.12 -0.97 1.50
C ASN A 65 -15.35 -2.46 1.69
N MET A 66 -14.29 -3.25 1.89
CA MET A 66 -14.39 -4.67 2.23
C MET A 66 -15.34 -4.89 3.43
N TYR A 67 -15.13 -4.17 4.53
CA TYR A 67 -16.01 -4.31 5.71
C TYR A 67 -17.45 -3.86 5.44
N ARG A 68 -17.67 -2.84 4.61
CA ARG A 68 -19.01 -2.40 4.20
C ARG A 68 -19.73 -3.46 3.37
N GLU A 69 -19.03 -4.11 2.45
CA GLU A 69 -19.60 -5.19 1.61
C GLU A 69 -19.98 -6.42 2.43
N LYS A 70 -19.30 -6.66 3.57
CA LYS A 70 -19.63 -7.70 4.53
C LYS A 70 -20.61 -7.25 5.62
N GLU A 71 -21.21 -6.07 5.47
CA GLU A 71 -22.14 -5.45 6.44
C GLU A 71 -21.54 -5.25 7.86
N MET A 72 -20.20 -5.23 7.96
CA MET A 72 -19.45 -5.01 9.20
C MET A 72 -19.23 -3.52 9.44
N TRP A 73 -20.33 -2.80 9.67
CA TRP A 73 -20.34 -1.34 9.78
C TRP A 73 -19.49 -0.79 10.92
N THR A 74 -19.37 -1.53 12.02
CA THR A 74 -18.57 -1.12 13.19
C THR A 74 -17.08 -1.00 12.84
N ASP A 75 -16.53 -2.01 12.15
CA ASP A 75 -15.13 -2.04 11.75
C ASP A 75 -14.85 -1.04 10.62
N ALA A 76 -15.77 -0.93 9.64
CA ALA A 76 -15.69 0.09 8.62
C ALA A 76 -15.64 1.52 9.20
N TYR A 77 -16.47 1.81 10.21
CA TYR A 77 -16.49 3.12 10.87
C TYR A 77 -15.23 3.37 11.70
N ARG A 78 -14.70 2.35 12.38
CA ARG A 78 -13.42 2.43 13.12
C ARG A 78 -12.30 2.86 12.19
N LEU A 79 -12.17 2.21 11.03
CA LEU A 79 -11.14 2.51 10.02
C LEU A 79 -11.34 3.89 9.39
N ALA A 80 -12.57 4.26 9.05
CA ALA A 80 -12.88 5.58 8.49
C ALA A 80 -12.51 6.72 9.46
N ARG A 81 -12.74 6.53 10.77
CA ARG A 81 -12.38 7.51 11.79
C ARG A 81 -10.86 7.65 11.93
N SER A 82 -10.10 6.56 11.84
CA SER A 82 -8.63 6.64 11.85
C SER A 82 -8.09 7.33 10.60
N GLU A 83 -8.65 7.06 9.40
CA GLU A 83 -8.26 7.75 8.17
C GLU A 83 -8.49 9.26 8.29
N GLY A 84 -9.69 9.67 8.72
CA GLY A 84 -10.03 11.09 8.87
C GLY A 84 -9.10 11.83 9.83
N GLY A 85 -8.74 11.21 10.97
CA GLY A 85 -7.80 11.79 11.93
C GLY A 85 -6.36 11.89 11.40
N GLU A 86 -5.89 10.92 10.61
CA GLU A 86 -4.56 10.99 9.98
C GLU A 86 -4.50 12.00 8.83
N GLN A 87 -5.56 12.14 8.03
CA GLN A 87 -5.62 13.12 6.94
C GLN A 87 -5.60 14.56 7.47
N GLU A 88 -6.32 14.83 8.57
CA GLU A 88 -6.28 16.12 9.25
C GLU A 88 -4.88 16.45 9.79
N GLN A 89 -4.15 15.47 10.33
CA GLN A 89 -2.76 15.70 10.79
C GLN A 89 -1.78 16.01 9.66
N LYS A 90 -1.98 15.45 8.47
CA LYS A 90 -1.10 15.69 7.30
C LYS A 90 -1.33 17.06 6.63
N GLN A 91 -2.49 17.69 6.81
CA GLN A 91 -2.78 19.00 6.20
C GLN A 91 -2.34 20.21 7.04
N VAL A 92 -1.94 20.01 8.30
CA VAL A 92 -1.62 21.11 9.24
C VAL A 92 -0.10 21.28 9.45
N GLY A 93 0.74 20.58 8.67
CA GLY A 93 2.21 20.63 8.73
C GLY A 93 2.85 21.49 7.64
#